data_AF-A0A6M5YUW3-F1
#
_entry.id   AF-A0A6M5YUW3-F1
#
_cell.length_a   1.000
_cell.length_b   1.000
_cell.length_c   1.000
_cell.angle_alpha   90.00
_cell.angle_beta   90.00
_cell.angle_gamma   90.00
#
_symmetry.space_group_name_H-M   'P 1'
#
loop_
_entity.id
_entity.type
_entity.pdbx_description
1 polymer ?
#
loop_
_entity_poly.entity_id
_entity_poly.type
_entity_poly.pdbx_seq_one_letter_code
_entity_poly.pdbx_strand_id
1 'polypeptide(L)'
;MWLAAVRERAEVRPEAWLGVLYVFEGSRMGSMALLRPVARALGTHPRPGHGVDYHLDGVADRVPRWQRFKATVNALPLTPEQHQSVVWGATATFRMLHEVYAGLIPAPA
;
A
#
# COMPACT_ATOMS: atom_id res chain seq x y z
N MET A 1 -14.30 -10.72 -3.56
CA MET A 1 -13.12 -10.80 -2.68
C MET A 1 -11.91 -10.28 -3.43
N TRP A 2 -11.33 -9.13 -3.03
CA TRP A 2 -10.25 -8.42 -3.75
C TRP A 2 -9.07 -9.32 -4.17
N LEU A 3 -8.56 -10.14 -3.25
CA LEU A 3 -7.39 -10.98 -3.52
C LEU A 3 -7.63 -12.00 -4.66
N ALA A 4 -8.82 -12.57 -4.73
CA ALA A 4 -9.17 -13.51 -5.81
C ALA A 4 -9.20 -12.80 -7.17
N ALA A 5 -9.81 -11.62 -7.24
CA ALA A 5 -9.87 -10.82 -8.47
C ALA A 5 -8.47 -10.40 -8.96
N VAL A 6 -7.59 -10.00 -8.05
CA VAL A 6 -6.20 -9.67 -8.39
C VAL A 6 -5.45 -10.91 -8.86
N ARG A 7 -5.60 -12.05 -8.17
CA ARG A 7 -4.97 -13.33 -8.56
C ARG A 7 -5.38 -13.76 -9.96
N GLU A 8 -6.69 -13.85 -10.22
CA GLU A 8 -7.25 -14.25 -11.51
C GLU A 8 -6.71 -13.37 -12.65
N ARG A 9 -6.69 -12.05 -12.47
CA ARG A 9 -6.12 -11.16 -13.48
C ARG A 9 -4.61 -11.33 -13.63
N ALA A 10 -3.90 -11.53 -12.53
CA ALA A 10 -2.46 -11.67 -12.54
C ALA A 10 -1.95 -12.99 -13.15
N GLU A 11 -2.81 -14.01 -13.30
CA GLU A 11 -2.47 -15.24 -14.03
C GLU A 11 -2.16 -14.96 -15.51
N VAL A 12 -2.86 -13.99 -16.12
CA VAL A 12 -2.67 -13.60 -17.52
C VAL A 12 -1.98 -12.24 -17.68
N ARG A 13 -1.94 -11.41 -16.63
CA ARG A 13 -1.35 -10.06 -16.62
C ARG A 13 -0.62 -9.79 -15.29
N PRO A 14 0.57 -10.38 -15.07
CA PRO A 14 1.27 -10.35 -13.79
C PRO A 14 1.59 -8.93 -13.29
N GLU A 15 1.61 -7.92 -14.17
CA GLU A 15 1.86 -6.52 -13.84
C GLU A 15 0.76 -5.92 -12.94
N ALA A 16 -0.40 -6.57 -12.83
CA ALA A 16 -1.39 -6.23 -11.82
C ALA A 16 -0.79 -6.26 -10.40
N TRP A 17 0.12 -7.18 -10.11
CA TRP A 17 0.83 -7.23 -8.82
C TRP A 17 1.73 -6.02 -8.59
N LEU A 18 2.30 -5.44 -9.65
CA LEU A 18 3.11 -4.24 -9.52
C LEU A 18 2.26 -3.05 -9.06
N GLY A 19 1.02 -2.96 -9.55
CA GLY A 19 0.04 -1.97 -9.08
C GLY A 19 -0.30 -2.13 -7.60
N VAL A 20 -0.50 -3.36 -7.15
CA VAL A 20 -0.73 -3.68 -5.73
C VAL A 20 0.48 -3.27 -4.88
N LEU A 21 1.68 -3.62 -5.33
CA LEU A 21 2.93 -3.28 -4.64
C LEU A 21 3.14 -1.76 -4.56
N TYR A 22 2.83 -1.02 -5.63
CA TYR A 22 2.87 0.44 -5.64
C TYR A 22 2.03 1.06 -4.51
N VAL A 23 0.82 0.55 -4.28
CA VAL A 23 -0.06 1.06 -3.21
C VAL A 23 0.54 0.82 -1.83
N PHE A 24 1.08 -0.37 -1.57
CA PHE A 24 1.67 -0.68 -0.27
C PHE A 24 3.01 0.02 -0.01
N GLU A 25 3.88 0.13 -1.02
CA GLU A 25 5.12 0.91 -0.91
C GLU A 25 4.83 2.41 -0.71
N GLY A 26 3.81 2.95 -1.39
CA GLY A 26 3.33 4.31 -1.16
C GLY A 26 2.72 4.49 0.24
N SER A 27 1.94 3.53 0.73
CA SER A 27 1.32 3.56 2.06
C SER A 27 2.36 3.64 3.19
N ARG A 28 3.54 3.02 3.01
CA ARG A 28 4.66 3.15 3.96
C ARG A 28 5.04 4.61 4.19
N MET A 29 5.05 5.46 3.16
CA MET A 29 5.29 6.90 3.31
C MET A 29 4.29 7.56 4.27
N GLY A 30 3.01 7.19 4.18
CA GLY A 30 1.97 7.67 5.10
C GLY A 30 2.25 7.32 6.57
N SER A 31 2.94 6.21 6.83
CA SER A 31 3.34 5.84 8.20
C SER A 31 4.29 6.85 8.85
N MET A 32 4.96 7.72 8.07
CA MET A 32 5.77 8.81 8.64
C MET A 32 4.91 9.85 9.37
N ALA A 33 3.70 10.09 8.84
CA ALA A 33 2.72 10.99 9.44
C ALA A 33 1.89 10.29 10.53
N LEU A 34 1.61 8.99 10.37
CA LEU A 34 0.69 8.26 11.25
C LEU A 34 1.34 7.67 12.51
N LEU A 35 2.65 7.37 12.50
CA LEU A 35 3.30 6.68 13.63
C LEU A 35 3.06 7.35 14.99
N ARG A 36 3.30 8.66 15.10
CA ARG A 36 3.15 9.37 16.37
C ARG A 36 1.69 9.52 16.80
N PRO A 37 0.74 9.94 15.92
CA PRO A 37 -0.68 9.96 16.25
C PRO A 37 -1.22 8.60 16.70
N VAL A 38 -0.88 7.53 15.98
CA VAL A 38 -1.34 6.17 16.32
C VAL A 38 -0.76 5.72 17.66
N ALA A 39 0.54 5.90 17.88
CA ALA A 39 1.16 5.56 19.17
C ALA A 39 0.50 6.31 20.33
N ARG A 40 0.21 7.61 20.14
CA ARG A 40 -0.47 8.44 21.13
C ARG A 40 -1.90 7.97 21.41
N ALA A 41 -2.68 7.71 20.36
CA ALA A 41 -4.06 7.26 20.48
C ALA A 41 -4.17 5.91 21.18
N LEU A 42 -3.19 5.03 20.97
CA LEU A 42 -3.10 3.71 21.61
C LEU A 42 -2.42 3.74 23.00
N GLY A 43 -1.96 4.89 23.49
CA GLY A 43 -1.25 4.98 24.77
C GLY A 43 0.07 4.20 24.80
N THR A 44 0.73 4.01 23.65
CA THR A 44 1.95 3.21 23.50
C THR A 44 3.15 4.06 23.07
N HIS A 45 4.32 3.43 23.01
CA HIS A 45 5.57 4.06 22.59
C HIS A 45 5.89 3.74 21.13
N PRO A 46 6.45 4.69 20.35
CA PRO A 46 6.89 4.46 18.98
C PRO A 46 8.24 3.72 18.95
N ARG A 47 8.29 2.50 19.50
CA ARG A 47 9.47 1.63 19.53
C ARG A 47 9.10 0.18 19.15
N PRO A 48 10.04 -0.64 18.67
CA PRO A 48 9.75 -2.03 18.28
C PRO A 48 9.15 -2.84 19.44
N GLY A 49 8.19 -3.71 19.14
CA GLY A 49 7.49 -4.58 20.10
C GLY A 49 6.33 -3.91 20.86
N HIS A 50 5.94 -2.69 20.48
CA HIS A 50 4.92 -1.90 21.17
C HIS A 50 3.61 -1.72 20.38
N GLY A 51 3.38 -2.58 19.37
CA GLY A 51 2.12 -2.63 18.63
C GLY A 51 2.01 -1.63 17.47
N VAL A 52 3.11 -0.95 17.14
CA VAL A 52 3.21 0.00 16.01
C VAL A 52 4.31 -0.37 15.02
N ASP A 53 4.76 -1.62 15.07
CA ASP A 53 5.88 -2.17 14.30
C ASP A 53 5.70 -1.99 12.79
N TYR A 54 4.47 -2.13 12.28
CA TYR A 54 4.15 -1.85 10.87
C TYR A 54 4.52 -0.41 10.47
N HIS A 55 4.30 0.57 11.34
CA HIS A 55 4.64 1.97 11.08
C HIS A 55 6.12 2.30 11.33
N LEU A 56 6.85 1.43 12.04
CA LEU A 56 8.29 1.55 12.29
C LEU A 56 9.15 0.89 11.21
N ASP A 57 8.58 -0.03 10.43
CA ASP A 57 9.29 -0.71 9.34
C ASP A 57 9.91 0.29 8.35
N GLY A 58 11.21 0.11 8.10
CA GLY A 58 12.00 0.93 7.18
C GLY A 58 12.07 2.42 7.52
N VAL A 59 11.84 2.86 8.76
CA VAL A 59 11.84 4.31 9.10
C VAL A 59 13.11 5.04 8.62
N ALA A 60 14.28 4.40 8.73
CA ALA A 60 15.56 5.01 8.34
C ALA A 60 15.75 5.12 6.82
N ASP A 61 15.17 4.19 6.04
CA ASP A 61 15.44 4.07 4.60
C ASP A 61 14.19 4.31 3.72
N ARG A 62 13.05 4.65 4.32
CA ARG A 62 11.74 4.74 3.66
C ARG A 62 11.73 5.65 2.44
N VAL A 63 12.25 6.88 2.60
CA VAL A 63 12.28 7.86 1.50
C VAL A 63 13.18 7.37 0.37
N PRO A 64 14.47 7.00 0.61
CA PRO A 64 15.30 6.39 -0.41
C PRO A 64 14.69 5.15 -1.06
N ARG A 65 14.07 4.25 -0.28
CA ARG A 65 13.39 3.04 -0.75
C ARG A 65 12.26 3.39 -1.71
N TRP A 66 11.41 4.35 -1.36
CA TRP A 66 10.33 4.83 -2.22
C TRP A 66 10.85 5.41 -3.54
N GLN A 67 11.90 6.23 -3.49
CA GLN A 67 12.48 6.80 -4.70
C GLN A 67 13.09 5.70 -5.61
N ARG A 68 13.82 4.74 -5.03
CA ARG A 68 14.36 3.59 -5.78
C ARG A 68 13.26 2.74 -6.40
N PHE A 69 12.18 2.49 -5.65
CA PHE A 69 11.02 1.75 -6.15
C PHE A 69 10.41 2.44 -7.37
N LYS A 70 10.07 3.73 -7.27
CA LYS A 70 9.50 4.49 -8.40
C LYS A 70 10.45 4.52 -9.60
N ALA A 71 11.74 4.76 -9.38
CA ALA A 71 12.74 4.77 -10.44
C ALA A 71 12.79 3.41 -11.17
N THR A 72 12.75 2.31 -10.42
CA THR A 72 12.70 0.95 -10.97
C THR A 72 11.44 0.75 -11.80
N VAL A 73 10.28 1.13 -11.28
CA VAL A 73 8.98 1.00 -11.99
C VAL A 73 8.97 1.81 -13.29
N ASN A 74 9.44 3.05 -13.25
CA ASN A 74 9.48 3.94 -14.42
C ASN A 74 10.45 3.46 -15.51
N ALA A 75 11.45 2.65 -15.16
CA ALA A 75 12.42 2.10 -16.10
C ALA A 75 11.95 0.80 -16.77
N LEU A 76 10.83 0.22 -16.35
CA LEU A 76 10.30 -1.00 -16.95
C LEU A 76 9.76 -0.71 -18.36
N PRO A 77 10.13 -1.51 -19.38
CA PRO A 77 9.66 -1.33 -20.75
C PRO A 77 8.27 -1.93 -20.94
N LEU A 78 7.27 -1.42 -20.22
CA LEU A 78 5.91 -1.93 -20.26
C LEU A 78 5.17 -1.43 -21.51
N THR A 79 4.43 -2.33 -22.15
CA THR A 79 3.48 -1.95 -23.20
C THR A 79 2.31 -1.15 -22.60
N PRO A 80 1.52 -0.42 -23.43
CA PRO A 80 0.33 0.27 -22.95
C PRO A 80 -0.66 -0.65 -22.20
N GLU A 81 -0.82 -1.90 -22.65
CA GLU A 81 -1.71 -2.89 -22.04
C GLU A 81 -1.17 -3.36 -20.68
N GLN A 82 0.15 -3.51 -20.56
CA GLN A 82 0.79 -3.84 -19.29
C GLN A 82 0.67 -2.69 -18.29
N HIS A 83 0.86 -1.44 -18.73
CA HIS A 83 0.58 -0.24 -17.94
C HIS A 83 -0.85 -0.22 -17.42
N GLN A 84 -1.84 -0.52 -18.27
CA GLN A 84 -3.23 -0.60 -17.84
C GLN A 84 -3.45 -1.69 -16.78
N SER A 85 -2.71 -2.80 -16.84
CA SER A 85 -2.77 -3.83 -15.80
C SER A 85 -2.20 -3.35 -14.46
N VAL A 86 -1.07 -2.62 -14.48
CA VAL A 86 -0.52 -1.97 -13.27
C VAL A 86 -1.54 -1.02 -12.66
N VAL A 87 -2.12 -0.12 -13.47
CA VAL A 87 -3.14 0.84 -13.02
C VAL A 87 -4.34 0.12 -12.41
N TRP A 88 -4.83 -0.92 -13.08
CA TRP A 88 -5.94 -1.72 -12.58
C TRP A 88 -5.62 -2.33 -11.21
N GLY A 89 -4.42 -2.89 -11.02
CA GLY A 89 -4.02 -3.50 -9.75
C GLY A 89 -3.97 -2.49 -8.60
N ALA A 90 -3.45 -1.29 -8.88
CA ALA A 90 -3.45 -0.20 -7.93
C ALA A 90 -4.88 0.25 -7.58
N THR A 91 -5.74 0.47 -8.58
CA THR A 91 -7.14 0.88 -8.39
C THR A 91 -7.94 -0.15 -7.61
N ALA A 92 -7.79 -1.45 -7.92
CA ALA A 92 -8.45 -2.52 -7.19
C ALA A 92 -8.05 -2.53 -5.70
N THR A 93 -6.77 -2.28 -5.42
CA THR A 93 -6.23 -2.20 -4.05
C THR A 93 -6.77 -0.98 -3.30
N PHE A 94 -6.82 0.19 -3.93
CA PHE A 94 -7.44 1.38 -3.32
C PHE A 94 -8.92 1.19 -3.02
N ARG A 95 -9.69 0.61 -3.96
CA ARG A 95 -11.11 0.31 -3.75
C ARG A 95 -11.32 -0.60 -2.56
N MET A 96 -10.54 -1.68 -2.45
CA MET A 96 -10.58 -2.58 -1.30
C MET A 96 -10.28 -1.85 0.01
N LEU A 97 -9.23 -1.03 0.06
CA LEU A 97 -8.90 -0.26 1.26
C LEU A 97 -10.02 0.72 1.64
N HIS A 98 -10.64 1.37 0.66
CA HIS A 98 -11.79 2.25 0.89
C HIS A 98 -13.00 1.48 1.43
N GLU A 99 -13.31 0.31 0.87
CA GLU A 99 -14.39 -0.56 1.36
C GLU A 99 -14.14 -1.00 2.81
N VAL A 100 -12.91 -1.39 3.13
CA VAL A 100 -12.51 -1.73 4.51
C VAL A 100 -12.71 -0.54 5.43
N TYR A 101 -12.21 0.64 5.08
CA TYR A 101 -12.37 1.82 5.93
C TYR A 101 -13.81 2.28 6.08
N ALA A 102 -14.62 2.21 5.01
CA ALA A 102 -16.04 2.51 5.06
C ALA A 102 -16.78 1.56 6.01
N GLY A 103 -16.39 0.28 6.04
CA GLY A 103 -16.96 -0.70 6.97
C GLY A 103 -16.56 -0.52 8.44
N LEU A 104 -15.52 0.27 8.73
CA LEU A 104 -15.08 0.57 10.10
C LEU A 104 -15.79 1.78 10.72
N ILE A 105 -16.43 2.62 9.90
CA ILE A 105 -17.18 3.79 10.37
C ILE A 105 -18.60 3.33 10.70
N PRO A 106 -19.08 3.42 11.95
CA PRO A 106 -20.47 3.14 12.27
C PRO A 106 -21.38 4.09 11.50
N ALA A 107 -22.56 3.62 11.07
CA ALA A 107 -23.58 4.52 10.57
C ALA A 107 -23.86 5.62 11.61
N PRO A 108 -24.05 6.89 11.20
CA PRO A 108 -24.45 7.93 12.13
C PRO A 108 -25.73 7.50 12.87
N ALA A 109 -25.73 7.66 14.19
CA ALA A 109 -26.85 7.36 15.07
C ALA A 109 -28.07 8.25 14.76
#